data_AF-A0A0K1EMM4-F1
#
_entry.id   AF-A0A0K1EMM4-F1
#
_cell.length_a   1.000
_cell.length_b   1.000
_cell.length_c   1.000
_cell.angle_alpha   90.00
_cell.angle_beta   90.00
_cell.angle_gamma   90.00
#
_symmetry.space_group_name_H-M   'P 1'
#
loop_
_entity.id
_entity.type
_entity.pdbx_description
1 polymer ?
#
loop_
_entity_poly.entity_id
_entity_poly.type
_entity_poly.pdbx_seq_one_letter_code
_entity_poly.pdbx_strand_id
1 'polypeptide(L)'
;MGLSPKPVYRRSMRPRLASAAILLGLLFGCSSTDAPGVDATSGTGGGITTSTSTGGAGGAGGAGGAGGAGVGGEGVGTGGTGGTGGEAGAGGSAPAEYGIISGSCGEIDLLEVLSPKPFLFQSQIDLTGSPDFDSALLSPGGQEIFLDGNLGGSSIYSEIFAFELLHRCEGATLLKTETEIDYTVQGKKTDILVEIDGEKVGVSVVRALSYPEGTAYPLAQALPLLRGKLQDVLASSTNVSPADAWQKQILSVIAQTPDHADRIIEAYDQVDAATKADTIVVVTVTEGTDRFIYYNNP
;
A
#
# COMPACT_ATOMS: atom_id res chain seq x y z
N MET A 1 10.66 -35.18 -26.05
CA MET A 1 9.76 -34.11 -25.60
C MET A 1 10.64 -32.95 -25.17
N GLY A 2 10.92 -32.03 -26.10
CA GLY A 2 11.80 -30.88 -25.86
C GLY A 2 10.98 -29.67 -25.43
N LEU A 3 11.22 -29.16 -24.23
CA LEU A 3 10.61 -27.94 -23.72
C LEU A 3 11.26 -26.75 -24.43
N SER A 4 10.42 -25.99 -25.15
CA SER A 4 10.81 -24.74 -25.78
C SER A 4 11.02 -23.68 -24.68
N PRO A 5 12.16 -22.96 -24.66
CA PRO A 5 12.39 -21.91 -23.68
C PRO A 5 11.44 -20.73 -23.94
N LYS A 6 10.81 -20.22 -22.88
CA LYS A 6 9.99 -19.00 -22.91
C LYS A 6 10.89 -17.77 -23.13
N PRO A 7 10.42 -16.74 -23.88
CA PRO A 7 11.22 -15.57 -24.18
C PRO A 7 11.43 -14.70 -22.94
N VAL A 8 12.69 -14.35 -22.67
CA VAL A 8 13.08 -13.35 -21.68
C VAL A 8 12.76 -11.97 -22.25
N TYR A 9 11.77 -11.28 -21.68
CA TYR A 9 11.40 -9.93 -22.08
C TYR A 9 12.44 -8.94 -21.53
N ARG A 10 13.43 -8.57 -22.36
CA ARG A 10 14.33 -7.46 -22.03
C ARG A 10 13.56 -6.14 -22.15
N ARG A 11 13.28 -5.48 -21.01
CA ARG A 11 12.80 -4.09 -20.98
C ARG A 11 13.78 -3.21 -21.76
N SER A 12 13.31 -2.67 -22.89
CA SER A 12 13.99 -1.63 -23.65
C SER A 12 13.91 -0.33 -22.84
N MET A 13 15.05 0.11 -22.29
CA MET A 13 15.18 1.46 -21.73
C MET A 13 14.92 2.47 -22.85
N ARG A 14 13.73 3.09 -22.85
CA ARG A 14 13.44 4.20 -23.75
C ARG A 14 14.04 5.49 -23.19
N PRO A 15 14.64 6.34 -24.03
CA PRO A 15 15.21 7.60 -23.59
C PRO A 15 14.12 8.58 -23.16
N ARG A 16 14.34 9.26 -22.03
CA ARG A 16 13.50 10.34 -21.50
C ARG A 16 13.41 11.47 -22.53
N LEU A 17 12.24 11.68 -23.11
CA LEU A 17 11.93 12.86 -23.92
C LEU A 17 11.44 13.97 -22.98
N ALA A 18 12.15 15.10 -22.99
CA ALA A 18 11.79 16.30 -22.24
C ALA A 18 10.50 16.90 -22.81
N SER A 19 9.45 16.99 -21.99
CA SER A 19 8.18 17.62 -22.35
C SER A 19 8.29 19.15 -22.29
N ALA A 20 8.03 19.78 -23.42
CA ALA A 20 7.87 21.23 -23.55
C ALA A 20 6.46 21.64 -23.06
N ALA A 21 6.42 22.62 -22.16
CA ALA A 21 5.20 23.20 -21.63
C ALA A 21 4.44 24.01 -22.70
N ILE A 22 3.16 23.69 -22.92
CA ILE A 22 2.23 24.52 -23.69
C ILE A 22 1.34 25.26 -22.70
N LEU A 23 1.57 26.56 -22.61
CA LEU A 23 0.78 27.53 -21.86
C LEU A 23 -0.44 27.92 -22.72
N LEU A 24 -1.64 27.46 -22.37
CA LEU A 24 -2.88 27.91 -23.00
C LEU A 24 -3.69 28.73 -21.98
N GLY A 25 -3.63 30.05 -22.13
CA GLY A 25 -4.48 30.99 -21.40
C GLY A 25 -5.88 31.02 -22.00
N LEU A 26 -6.89 31.04 -21.14
CA LEU A 26 -8.26 31.42 -21.50
C LEU A 26 -8.83 32.36 -20.44
N LEU A 27 -9.21 33.53 -20.96
CA LEU A 27 -9.82 34.67 -20.31
C LEU A 27 -11.36 34.61 -20.41
N PHE A 28 -11.99 35.34 -19.49
CA PHE A 28 -13.33 35.94 -19.50
C PHE A 28 -14.57 35.11 -19.10
N GLY A 29 -15.33 35.67 -18.14
CA GLY A 29 -16.77 35.50 -18.06
C GLY A 29 -17.42 35.79 -16.71
N CYS A 30 -17.43 37.04 -16.25
CA CYS A 30 -18.35 37.49 -15.19
C CYS A 30 -19.78 37.64 -15.74
N SER A 31 -20.78 37.06 -15.07
CA SER A 31 -22.15 37.60 -15.10
C SER A 31 -22.92 37.21 -13.84
N SER A 32 -23.25 38.24 -13.05
CA SER A 32 -24.16 38.22 -11.91
C SER A 32 -25.61 38.25 -12.39
N THR A 33 -26.52 37.56 -11.71
CA THR A 33 -27.94 37.98 -11.61
C THR A 33 -28.60 37.32 -10.39
N ASP A 34 -29.47 38.12 -9.79
CA ASP A 34 -30.10 38.02 -8.48
C ASP A 34 -31.07 36.84 -8.22
N ALA A 35 -31.30 36.61 -6.92
CA ALA A 35 -32.34 35.79 -6.32
C ALA A 35 -33.78 36.28 -6.64
N PRO A 36 -34.81 35.45 -6.40
CA PRO A 36 -35.50 35.57 -5.12
C PRO A 36 -35.88 34.22 -4.48
N GLY A 37 -36.10 34.29 -3.16
CA GLY A 37 -36.30 33.13 -2.29
C GLY A 37 -37.64 32.43 -2.39
N VAL A 38 -37.69 31.28 -1.72
CA VAL A 38 -38.92 30.61 -1.29
C VAL A 38 -38.73 30.03 0.10
N ASP A 39 -39.74 30.33 0.90
CA ASP A 39 -40.03 29.91 2.26
C ASP A 39 -40.27 28.38 2.30
N ALA A 40 -39.71 27.68 3.29
CA ALA A 40 -40.11 26.30 3.59
C ALA A 40 -39.88 26.00 5.08
N THR A 41 -40.98 26.07 5.80
CA THR A 41 -41.21 25.57 7.15
C THR A 41 -41.22 24.04 7.17
N SER A 42 -40.43 23.45 8.06
CA SER A 42 -40.66 22.15 8.73
C SER A 42 -39.58 22.02 9.83
N GLY A 43 -39.83 21.66 11.08
CA GLY A 43 -40.90 20.83 11.62
C GLY A 43 -40.32 19.47 12.00
N THR A 44 -40.11 19.26 13.30
CA THR A 44 -40.07 17.95 14.00
C THR A 44 -38.69 17.30 14.23
N GLY A 45 -38.24 17.37 15.48
CA GLY A 45 -38.23 16.20 16.37
C GLY A 45 -36.96 15.34 16.46
N GLY A 46 -36.40 15.31 17.67
CA GLY A 46 -36.16 14.05 18.37
C GLY A 46 -34.74 13.48 18.36
N GLY A 47 -34.16 13.38 19.56
CA GLY A 47 -33.31 12.24 19.93
C GLY A 47 -31.80 12.47 20.00
N ILE A 48 -31.35 13.28 20.96
CA ILE A 48 -29.95 13.21 21.42
C ILE A 48 -29.83 12.01 22.36
N THR A 49 -29.12 10.98 21.91
CA THR A 49 -28.63 9.90 22.79
C THR A 49 -27.16 10.13 23.08
N THR A 50 -26.89 10.52 24.33
CA THR A 50 -25.56 10.55 24.93
C THR A 50 -25.12 9.13 25.23
N SER A 51 -24.06 8.66 24.58
CA SER A 51 -23.32 7.47 25.02
C SER A 51 -21.99 7.91 25.60
N THR A 52 -21.93 7.85 26.93
CA THR A 52 -20.72 8.06 27.73
C THR A 52 -19.95 6.74 27.78
N SER A 53 -18.81 6.65 27.11
CA SER A 53 -17.83 5.58 27.34
C SER A 53 -16.76 6.07 28.31
N THR A 54 -16.95 5.75 29.59
CA THR A 54 -15.95 5.94 30.64
C THR A 54 -14.83 4.92 30.49
N GLY A 55 -13.60 5.41 30.60
CA GLY A 55 -12.35 4.68 30.40
C GLY A 55 -12.05 3.62 31.46
N GLY A 56 -11.08 2.78 31.12
CA GLY A 56 -10.58 1.71 31.96
C GLY A 56 -9.54 2.14 32.99
N ALA A 57 -9.09 1.16 33.75
CA ALA A 57 -7.77 1.09 34.39
C ALA A 57 -7.60 -0.30 35.00
N GLY A 58 -6.42 -0.90 34.82
CA GLY A 58 -6.07 -2.16 35.50
C GLY A 58 -4.83 -2.84 34.96
N GLY A 59 -3.68 -2.16 35.00
CA GLY A 59 -2.37 -2.80 34.87
C GLY A 59 -1.81 -3.16 36.25
N ALA A 60 -1.07 -4.28 36.34
CA ALA A 60 -0.04 -4.51 37.35
C ALA A 60 0.79 -5.78 37.07
N GLY A 61 2.11 -5.67 37.22
CA GLY A 61 3.03 -6.78 37.51
C GLY A 61 3.77 -7.35 36.28
N GLY A 62 5.09 -7.50 36.26
CA GLY A 62 6.05 -7.44 37.36
C GLY A 62 7.49 -7.45 36.87
N ALA A 63 8.36 -7.04 37.78
CA ALA A 63 9.80 -6.94 37.65
C ALA A 63 10.50 -8.30 37.79
N GLY A 64 11.74 -8.37 37.30
CA GLY A 64 12.79 -9.19 37.90
C GLY A 64 13.63 -9.97 36.90
N GLY A 65 14.96 -9.81 36.98
CA GLY A 65 15.89 -10.74 36.35
C GLY A 65 17.27 -10.19 36.08
N ALA A 66 18.07 -10.03 37.14
CA ALA A 66 19.50 -9.76 37.04
C ALA A 66 20.30 -11.05 36.73
N GLY A 67 21.48 -10.88 36.13
CA GLY A 67 22.63 -11.74 36.40
C GLY A 67 23.26 -12.42 35.19
N GLY A 68 24.58 -12.26 35.05
CA GLY A 68 25.38 -13.11 34.16
C GLY A 68 26.69 -12.49 33.69
N ALA A 69 27.66 -12.30 34.59
CA ALA A 69 29.05 -12.04 34.24
C ALA A 69 29.77 -13.34 33.83
N GLY A 70 30.71 -13.27 32.89
CA GLY A 70 31.66 -14.37 32.66
C GLY A 70 32.56 -14.20 31.43
N VAL A 71 33.81 -13.78 31.69
CA VAL A 71 35.12 -14.25 31.14
C VAL A 71 35.19 -14.66 29.65
N GLY A 72 36.08 -14.13 28.80
CA GLY A 72 37.53 -13.99 28.94
C GLY A 72 38.22 -14.92 27.95
N GLY A 73 39.09 -14.41 27.07
CA GLY A 73 39.87 -15.23 26.13
C GLY A 73 40.58 -14.44 25.03
N GLU A 74 41.81 -14.04 25.31
CA GLU A 74 42.76 -13.48 24.35
C GLU A 74 43.21 -14.52 23.31
N GLY A 75 43.49 -14.06 22.08
CA GLY A 75 44.11 -14.86 21.02
C GLY A 75 44.71 -13.97 19.95
N VAL A 76 45.98 -13.59 20.14
CA VAL A 76 46.85 -12.89 19.18
C VAL A 76 47.23 -13.84 18.03
N GLY A 77 47.13 -13.39 16.79
CA GLY A 77 47.65 -14.07 15.61
C GLY A 77 47.89 -13.11 14.45
N THR A 78 49.17 -12.84 14.19
CA THR A 78 49.73 -11.91 13.20
C THR A 78 49.87 -12.52 11.80
N GLY A 79 49.55 -11.73 10.76
CA GLY A 79 50.35 -11.59 9.53
C GLY A 79 50.05 -12.51 8.33
N GLY A 80 49.93 -11.90 7.13
CA GLY A 80 50.10 -12.64 5.87
C GLY A 80 49.44 -12.07 4.61
N THR A 81 50.04 -11.03 4.03
CA THR A 81 50.21 -10.73 2.59
C THR A 81 49.26 -11.30 1.51
N GLY A 82 48.62 -10.38 0.77
CA GLY A 82 48.78 -10.22 -0.69
C GLY A 82 48.47 -11.40 -1.62
N GLY A 83 47.33 -11.32 -2.32
CA GLY A 83 47.01 -12.15 -3.48
C GLY A 83 45.92 -11.52 -4.34
N THR A 84 46.32 -10.80 -5.38
CA THR A 84 45.46 -10.41 -6.51
C THR A 84 45.23 -11.64 -7.39
N GLY A 85 43.98 -12.07 -7.56
CA GLY A 85 43.60 -13.11 -8.51
C GLY A 85 42.08 -13.11 -8.65
N GLY A 86 41.60 -12.73 -9.84
CA GLY A 86 40.17 -12.62 -10.13
C GLY A 86 39.46 -13.96 -10.04
N GLU A 87 38.33 -13.95 -9.36
CA GLU A 87 37.32 -15.00 -9.45
C GLU A 87 36.12 -14.45 -10.22
N ALA A 88 35.76 -15.18 -11.27
CA ALA A 88 34.57 -14.98 -12.05
C ALA A 88 33.38 -14.86 -11.10
N GLY A 89 32.62 -13.76 -11.25
CA GLY A 89 31.39 -13.55 -10.52
C GLY A 89 30.47 -14.75 -10.71
N ALA A 90 30.45 -15.62 -9.69
CA ALA A 90 29.35 -16.54 -9.48
C ALA A 90 28.12 -15.65 -9.46
N GLY A 91 27.25 -15.84 -10.45
CA GLY A 91 25.95 -15.20 -10.47
C GLY A 91 25.26 -15.57 -9.17
N GLY A 92 25.34 -14.66 -8.19
CA GLY A 92 24.50 -14.71 -7.02
C GLY A 92 23.11 -14.75 -7.58
N SER A 93 22.44 -15.91 -7.45
CA SER A 93 21.02 -16.01 -7.69
C SER A 93 20.42 -14.83 -6.95
N ALA A 94 19.68 -13.99 -7.67
CA ALA A 94 18.92 -12.92 -7.02
C ALA A 94 18.23 -13.55 -5.79
N PRO A 95 18.29 -12.89 -4.61
CA PRO A 95 17.66 -13.43 -3.43
C PRO A 95 16.23 -13.87 -3.79
N ALA A 96 15.85 -15.06 -3.34
CA ALA A 96 14.53 -15.58 -3.63
C ALA A 96 13.49 -14.56 -3.15
N GLU A 97 12.74 -13.99 -4.06
CA GLU A 97 11.69 -13.02 -3.72
C GLU A 97 10.55 -13.75 -2.99
N TYR A 98 9.93 -13.10 -2.01
CA TYR A 98 8.85 -13.71 -1.24
C TYR A 98 7.56 -13.82 -2.10
N GLY A 99 7.15 -15.04 -2.44
CA GLY A 99 5.97 -15.32 -3.27
C GLY A 99 6.14 -15.05 -4.77
N ILE A 100 5.20 -15.58 -5.56
CA ILE A 100 5.14 -15.41 -7.02
C ILE A 100 4.01 -14.44 -7.37
N ILE A 101 4.32 -13.37 -8.10
CA ILE A 101 3.34 -12.38 -8.55
C ILE A 101 2.82 -12.72 -9.95
N SER A 102 1.51 -12.56 -10.17
CA SER A 102 0.87 -12.61 -11.50
C SER A 102 -0.29 -11.61 -11.61
N GLY A 103 -0.85 -11.44 -12.83
CA GLY A 103 -1.93 -10.48 -13.11
C GLY A 103 -1.47 -9.23 -13.83
N SER A 104 -2.02 -8.07 -13.49
CA SER A 104 -1.79 -6.74 -14.12
C SER A 104 -0.43 -6.10 -13.79
N CYS A 105 0.65 -6.87 -13.90
CA CYS A 105 2.00 -6.42 -13.57
C CYS A 105 2.61 -5.55 -14.67
N GLY A 106 3.07 -4.34 -14.34
CA GLY A 106 3.69 -3.42 -15.28
C GLY A 106 2.71 -2.56 -16.07
N GLU A 107 1.48 -2.42 -15.57
CA GLU A 107 0.39 -1.65 -16.19
C GLU A 107 0.22 -0.26 -15.54
N ILE A 108 0.87 0.02 -14.40
CA ILE A 108 0.83 1.33 -13.75
C ILE A 108 2.11 2.07 -14.14
N ASP A 109 2.06 2.82 -15.23
CA ASP A 109 3.16 3.67 -15.67
C ASP A 109 2.83 5.16 -15.52
N LEU A 110 3.77 6.01 -15.93
CA LEU A 110 3.62 7.46 -15.91
C LEU A 110 2.29 7.97 -16.51
N LEU A 111 1.73 7.30 -17.52
CA LEU A 111 0.46 7.68 -18.14
C LEU A 111 -0.72 7.50 -17.17
N GLU A 112 -0.78 6.39 -16.44
CA GLU A 112 -1.81 6.13 -15.43
C GLU A 112 -1.64 7.08 -14.24
N VAL A 113 -0.39 7.30 -13.81
CA VAL A 113 -0.05 8.18 -12.69
C VAL A 113 -0.44 9.64 -12.96
N LEU A 114 -0.22 10.14 -14.18
CA LEU A 114 -0.55 11.53 -14.54
C LEU A 114 -1.98 11.71 -15.05
N SER A 115 -2.72 10.63 -15.29
CA SER A 115 -4.08 10.69 -15.83
C SER A 115 -5.07 11.18 -14.76
N PRO A 116 -6.06 12.03 -15.09
CA PRO A 116 -7.12 12.44 -14.16
C PRO A 116 -8.23 11.40 -14.00
N LYS A 117 -8.05 10.19 -14.57
CA LYS A 117 -9.06 9.12 -14.54
C LYS A 117 -8.76 8.12 -13.43
N PRO A 118 -9.80 7.49 -12.85
CA PRO A 118 -9.59 6.35 -11.97
C PRO A 118 -9.29 5.10 -12.79
N PHE A 119 -8.54 4.17 -12.20
CA PHE A 119 -8.20 2.88 -12.80
C PHE A 119 -8.44 1.74 -11.81
N LEU A 120 -8.63 0.53 -12.34
CA LEU A 120 -8.77 -0.69 -11.55
C LEU A 120 -7.87 -1.76 -12.15
N PHE A 121 -6.99 -2.32 -11.33
CA PHE A 121 -6.09 -3.41 -11.69
C PHE A 121 -6.28 -4.59 -10.76
N GLN A 122 -6.03 -5.80 -11.27
CA GLN A 122 -6.13 -7.03 -10.49
C GLN A 122 -4.82 -7.82 -10.60
N SER A 123 -4.31 -8.21 -9.44
CA SER A 123 -3.08 -8.97 -9.32
C SER A 123 -3.25 -10.11 -8.30
N GLN A 124 -2.25 -10.99 -8.26
CA GLN A 124 -2.20 -12.10 -7.33
C GLN A 124 -0.78 -12.28 -6.80
N ILE A 125 -0.65 -12.63 -5.52
CA ILE A 125 0.57 -13.12 -4.90
C ILE A 125 0.33 -14.55 -4.42
N ASP A 126 0.95 -15.51 -5.09
CA ASP A 126 0.94 -16.91 -4.66
C ASP A 126 2.10 -17.14 -3.68
N LEU A 127 1.77 -17.40 -2.42
CA LEU A 127 2.71 -17.74 -1.36
C LEU A 127 2.88 -19.26 -1.20
N THR A 128 2.27 -20.08 -2.07
CA THR A 128 2.42 -21.53 -2.05
C THR A 128 3.88 -21.91 -2.24
N GLY A 129 4.42 -22.68 -1.30
CA GLY A 129 5.83 -23.10 -1.33
C GLY A 129 6.82 -22.01 -0.90
N SER A 130 6.34 -20.83 -0.49
CA SER A 130 7.18 -19.88 0.25
C SER A 130 7.51 -20.44 1.64
N PRO A 131 8.67 -20.10 2.22
CA PRO A 131 8.95 -20.42 3.62
C PRO A 131 7.98 -19.68 4.54
N ASP A 132 8.06 -19.96 5.85
CA ASP A 132 7.46 -19.08 6.86
C ASP A 132 7.96 -17.64 6.65
N PHE A 133 7.18 -16.65 7.12
CA PHE A 133 7.51 -15.25 6.92
C PHE A 133 8.94 -14.93 7.37
N ASP A 134 9.74 -14.46 6.41
CA ASP A 134 11.13 -14.06 6.61
C ASP A 134 11.33 -12.69 5.96
N SER A 135 11.52 -11.67 6.78
CA SER A 135 11.71 -10.29 6.31
C SER A 135 12.98 -10.15 5.47
N ALA A 136 13.96 -11.06 5.58
CA ALA A 136 15.17 -11.03 4.75
C ALA A 136 14.89 -11.30 3.26
N LEU A 137 13.72 -11.84 2.93
CA LEU A 137 13.27 -12.10 1.55
C LEU A 137 12.45 -10.95 0.95
N LEU A 138 12.17 -9.90 1.73
CA LEU A 138 11.53 -8.67 1.26
C LEU A 138 12.54 -7.78 0.55
N SER A 139 12.05 -6.89 -0.31
CA SER A 139 12.85 -5.80 -0.86
C SER A 139 13.34 -4.85 0.26
N PRO A 140 14.33 -3.99 0.01
CA PRO A 140 14.79 -3.02 1.00
C PRO A 140 13.67 -2.15 1.59
N GLY A 141 12.72 -1.70 0.77
CA GLY A 141 11.57 -0.93 1.28
C GLY A 141 10.58 -1.79 2.07
N GLY A 142 10.38 -3.06 1.71
CA GLY A 142 9.57 -3.98 2.51
C GLY A 142 10.19 -4.25 3.89
N GLN A 143 11.51 -4.34 3.96
CA GLN A 143 12.26 -4.46 5.23
C GLN A 143 12.14 -3.18 6.07
N GLU A 144 12.21 -2.01 5.44
CA GLU A 144 12.03 -0.72 6.11
C GLU A 144 10.63 -0.58 6.71
N ILE A 145 9.58 -0.86 5.93
CA ILE A 145 8.19 -0.89 6.44
C ILE A 145 8.09 -1.84 7.63
N PHE A 146 8.65 -3.05 7.52
CA PHE A 146 8.64 -4.02 8.62
C PHE A 146 9.33 -3.51 9.89
N LEU A 147 10.46 -2.81 9.75
CA LEU A 147 11.25 -2.30 10.87
C LEU A 147 10.61 -1.09 11.56
N ASP A 148 10.04 -0.17 10.77
CA ASP A 148 9.35 1.02 11.27
C ASP A 148 8.04 0.66 11.96
N GLY A 149 7.38 -0.41 11.50
CA GLY A 149 6.05 -0.78 11.92
C GLY A 149 4.99 0.16 11.32
N ASN A 150 3.83 0.24 11.95
CA ASN A 150 2.77 1.16 11.56
C ASN A 150 2.06 1.75 12.78
N LEU A 151 1.30 2.83 12.60
CA LEU A 151 0.63 3.53 13.69
C LEU A 151 -0.49 2.69 14.35
N GLY A 152 -1.00 1.69 13.62
CA GLY A 152 -2.14 0.86 14.04
C GLY A 152 -1.84 -0.58 14.45
N GLY A 153 -0.60 -1.05 14.32
CA GLY A 153 -0.10 -2.39 14.67
C GLY A 153 -0.71 -3.59 13.91
N SER A 154 -1.82 -3.41 13.19
CA SER A 154 -2.67 -4.53 12.75
C SER A 154 -2.73 -4.76 11.24
N SER A 155 -2.04 -3.94 10.44
CA SER A 155 -2.01 -4.03 8.97
C SER A 155 -0.60 -4.15 8.38
N ILE A 156 0.43 -4.35 9.21
CA ILE A 156 1.83 -4.23 8.77
C ILE A 156 2.17 -5.15 7.59
N TYR A 157 1.72 -6.41 7.66
CA TYR A 157 1.93 -7.37 6.57
C TYR A 157 1.17 -7.00 5.30
N SER A 158 -0.04 -6.44 5.41
CA SER A 158 -0.78 -5.98 4.23
C SER A 158 -0.09 -4.79 3.57
N GLU A 159 0.52 -3.90 4.35
CA GLU A 159 1.30 -2.77 3.83
C GLU A 159 2.58 -3.25 3.14
N ILE A 160 3.31 -4.18 3.76
CA ILE A 160 4.48 -4.82 3.15
C ILE A 160 4.11 -5.45 1.80
N PHE A 161 3.06 -6.27 1.73
CA PHE A 161 2.73 -6.96 0.48
C PHE A 161 2.08 -6.05 -0.57
N ALA A 162 1.41 -4.96 -0.15
CA ALA A 162 1.00 -3.90 -1.07
C ALA A 162 2.23 -3.22 -1.70
N PHE A 163 3.27 -2.94 -0.89
CA PHE A 163 4.52 -2.37 -1.38
C PHE A 163 5.30 -3.35 -2.26
N GLU A 164 5.49 -4.60 -1.84
CA GLU A 164 6.23 -5.62 -2.60
C GLU A 164 5.64 -5.82 -3.99
N LEU A 165 4.31 -5.82 -4.12
CA LEU A 165 3.64 -5.87 -5.43
C LEU A 165 4.05 -4.68 -6.31
N LEU A 166 3.89 -3.46 -5.80
CA LEU A 166 4.21 -2.24 -6.56
C LEU A 166 5.70 -2.14 -6.89
N HIS A 167 6.57 -2.53 -5.96
CA HIS A 167 8.02 -2.54 -6.15
C HIS A 167 8.41 -3.50 -7.28
N ARG A 168 7.92 -4.73 -7.24
CA ARG A 168 8.31 -5.79 -8.17
C ARG A 168 7.64 -5.65 -9.54
N CYS A 169 6.41 -5.14 -9.60
CA CYS A 169 5.70 -4.97 -10.86
C CYS A 169 5.89 -3.60 -11.50
N GLU A 170 5.75 -2.55 -10.71
CA GLU A 170 5.67 -1.17 -11.20
C GLU A 170 6.99 -0.41 -10.99
N GLY A 171 8.00 -1.05 -10.38
CA GLY A 171 9.29 -0.43 -10.09
C GLY A 171 9.20 0.63 -8.99
N ALA A 172 8.19 0.55 -8.12
CA ALA A 172 8.00 1.51 -7.05
C ALA A 172 9.20 1.53 -6.08
N THR A 173 9.59 2.72 -5.64
CA THR A 173 10.60 2.91 -4.59
C THR A 173 9.94 3.52 -3.36
N LEU A 174 10.20 2.98 -2.17
CA LEU A 174 9.68 3.56 -0.93
C LEU A 174 10.34 4.93 -0.69
N LEU A 175 9.53 5.94 -0.39
CA LEU A 175 10.01 7.26 0.00
C LEU A 175 9.82 7.50 1.50
N LYS A 176 8.67 7.10 2.05
CA LYS A 176 8.30 7.31 3.45
C LYS A 176 7.29 6.27 3.93
N THR A 177 7.39 5.88 5.19
CA THR A 177 6.38 5.09 5.92
C THR A 177 5.31 5.98 6.57
N GLU A 178 4.22 5.39 7.09
CA GLU A 178 3.07 6.11 7.68
C GLU A 178 3.49 7.15 8.73
N THR A 179 4.52 6.83 9.51
CA THR A 179 5.06 7.68 10.59
C THR A 179 5.90 8.85 10.10
N GLU A 180 6.38 8.79 8.85
CA GLU A 180 7.33 9.75 8.28
C GLU A 180 6.68 10.76 7.33
N ILE A 181 5.50 10.43 6.81
CA ILE A 181 4.70 11.34 5.99
C ILE A 181 4.20 12.50 6.87
N ASP A 182 4.48 13.71 6.42
CA ASP A 182 4.09 14.93 7.14
C ASP A 182 2.67 15.37 6.76
N TYR A 183 1.89 15.75 7.76
CA TYR A 183 0.50 16.16 7.62
C TYR A 183 0.28 17.51 8.31
N THR A 184 -0.36 18.43 7.60
CA THR A 184 -0.68 19.78 8.12
C THR A 184 -2.03 19.81 8.84
N VAL A 185 -2.87 18.80 8.62
CA VAL A 185 -4.21 18.69 9.20
C VAL A 185 -4.35 17.37 9.94
N GLN A 186 -4.91 17.42 11.15
CA GLN A 186 -5.28 16.21 11.90
C GLN A 186 -6.45 15.51 11.21
N GLY A 187 -6.31 14.21 10.92
CA GLY A 187 -7.36 13.47 10.22
C GLY A 187 -6.87 12.16 9.62
N LYS A 188 -7.45 11.80 8.46
CA LYS A 188 -7.08 10.61 7.69
C LYS A 188 -5.67 10.74 7.14
N LYS A 189 -4.95 9.63 7.18
CA LYS A 189 -3.57 9.46 6.72
C LYS A 189 -3.47 8.34 5.70
N THR A 190 -2.34 8.31 5.01
CA THR A 190 -1.95 7.36 3.97
C THR A 190 -0.86 6.46 4.55
N ASP A 191 -0.85 5.19 4.18
CA ASP A 191 -0.02 4.18 4.85
C ASP A 191 1.45 4.25 4.40
N ILE A 192 1.72 4.47 3.11
CA ILE A 192 3.09 4.70 2.61
C ILE A 192 3.10 5.71 1.45
N LEU A 193 4.27 6.32 1.23
CA LEU A 193 4.55 7.17 0.08
C LEU A 193 5.62 6.49 -0.77
N VAL A 194 5.34 6.33 -2.06
CA VAL A 194 6.26 5.71 -3.01
C VAL A 194 6.56 6.65 -4.18
N GLU A 195 7.65 6.36 -4.90
CA GLU A 195 7.94 6.93 -6.21
C GLU A 195 7.68 5.87 -7.29
N ILE A 196 6.88 6.22 -8.30
CA ILE A 196 6.68 5.42 -9.52
C ILE A 196 6.98 6.34 -10.71
N ASP A 197 7.91 5.94 -11.58
CA ASP A 197 8.37 6.72 -12.73
C ASP A 197 8.80 8.17 -12.44
N GLY A 198 9.29 8.42 -11.22
CA GLY A 198 9.75 9.75 -10.77
C GLY A 198 8.65 10.63 -10.15
N GLU A 199 7.42 10.12 -10.04
CA GLU A 199 6.29 10.82 -9.43
C GLU A 199 5.98 10.26 -8.04
N LYS A 200 5.66 11.15 -7.10
CA LYS A 200 5.19 10.78 -5.76
C LYS A 200 3.75 10.25 -5.86
N VAL A 201 3.53 9.06 -5.32
CA VAL A 201 2.22 8.41 -5.27
C VAL A 201 1.96 7.95 -3.83
N GLY A 202 0.90 8.46 -3.23
CA GLY A 202 0.45 7.95 -1.92
C GLY A 202 -0.18 6.57 -2.09
N VAL A 203 -0.02 5.68 -1.11
CA VAL A 203 -0.64 4.35 -1.14
C VAL A 203 -1.36 4.10 0.18
N SER A 204 -2.67 3.93 0.09
CA SER A 204 -3.49 3.45 1.20
C SER A 204 -3.79 1.97 1.06
N VAL A 205 -3.91 1.28 2.19
CA VAL A 205 -4.12 -0.16 2.25
C VAL A 205 -5.42 -0.51 2.97
N VAL A 206 -6.09 -1.52 2.46
CA VAL A 206 -7.24 -2.14 3.11
C VAL A 206 -7.26 -3.63 2.83
N ARG A 207 -7.75 -4.40 3.80
CA ARG A 207 -8.00 -5.82 3.61
C ARG A 207 -9.47 -6.07 3.27
N ALA A 208 -9.71 -6.84 2.21
CA ALA A 208 -11.00 -7.47 1.97
C ALA A 208 -10.95 -8.88 2.57
N LEU A 209 -11.39 -9.00 3.82
CA LEU A 209 -11.42 -10.27 4.56
C LEU A 209 -12.77 -10.51 5.23
N SER A 210 -12.97 -11.76 5.62
CA SER A 210 -14.10 -12.22 6.42
C SER A 210 -13.68 -12.53 7.86
N TYR A 211 -14.56 -12.21 8.82
CA TYR A 211 -14.42 -12.63 10.21
C TYR A 211 -15.76 -13.21 10.74
N PRO A 212 -15.78 -14.44 11.28
CA PRO A 212 -14.66 -15.39 11.32
C PRO A 212 -14.21 -15.80 9.90
N GLU A 213 -12.98 -16.31 9.82
CA GLU A 213 -12.39 -16.79 8.57
C GLU A 213 -13.28 -17.83 7.88
N GLY A 214 -13.32 -17.78 6.54
CA GLY A 214 -14.12 -18.68 5.73
C GLY A 214 -15.61 -18.31 5.67
N THR A 215 -16.05 -17.23 6.32
CA THR A 215 -17.42 -16.73 6.14
C THR A 215 -17.56 -16.02 4.79
N ALA A 216 -18.79 -16.00 4.26
CA ALA A 216 -19.10 -15.33 3.01
C ALA A 216 -18.83 -13.82 3.12
N TYR A 217 -18.25 -13.24 2.07
CA TYR A 217 -17.99 -11.81 1.96
C TYR A 217 -18.98 -11.18 0.96
N PRO A 218 -20.17 -10.76 1.39
CA PRO A 218 -21.18 -10.27 0.46
C PRO A 218 -20.83 -8.87 -0.06
N LEU A 219 -21.39 -8.53 -1.23
CA LEU A 219 -21.33 -7.16 -1.78
C LEU A 219 -21.77 -6.08 -0.76
N ALA A 220 -22.75 -6.39 0.09
CA ALA A 220 -23.23 -5.50 1.15
C ALA A 220 -22.15 -5.13 2.19
N GLN A 221 -21.07 -5.91 2.28
CA GLN A 221 -19.89 -5.62 3.09
C GLN A 221 -18.79 -4.94 2.24
N ALA A 222 -18.57 -5.41 1.01
CA ALA A 222 -17.56 -4.87 0.10
C ALA A 222 -17.81 -3.40 -0.26
N LEU A 223 -19.06 -3.04 -0.58
CA LEU A 223 -19.42 -1.68 -1.01
C LEU A 223 -19.16 -0.59 0.04
N PRO A 224 -19.66 -0.69 1.29
CA PRO A 224 -19.35 0.32 2.30
C PRO A 224 -17.86 0.36 2.66
N LEU A 225 -17.15 -0.79 2.64
CA LEU A 225 -15.71 -0.82 2.86
C LEU A 225 -14.96 -0.01 1.80
N LEU A 226 -15.18 -0.32 0.52
CA LEU A 226 -14.50 0.33 -0.59
C LEU A 226 -14.85 1.81 -0.67
N ARG A 227 -16.14 2.16 -0.56
CA ARG A 227 -16.60 3.56 -0.56
C ARG A 227 -15.95 4.36 0.57
N GLY A 228 -15.94 3.82 1.78
CA GLY A 228 -15.34 4.50 2.94
C GLY A 228 -13.83 4.70 2.77
N LYS A 229 -13.12 3.70 2.23
CA LYS A 229 -11.68 3.81 1.99
C LYS A 229 -11.32 4.79 0.87
N LEU A 230 -12.11 4.85 -0.19
CA LEU A 230 -11.94 5.87 -1.23
C LEU A 230 -12.19 7.29 -0.68
N GLN A 231 -13.16 7.47 0.22
CA GLN A 231 -13.35 8.75 0.91
C GLN A 231 -12.17 9.11 1.81
N ASP A 232 -11.60 8.14 2.53
CA ASP A 232 -10.39 8.33 3.35
C ASP A 232 -9.17 8.71 2.50
N VAL A 233 -9.04 8.16 1.29
CA VAL A 233 -8.02 8.51 0.29
C VAL A 233 -8.16 9.98 -0.12
N LEU A 234 -9.37 10.46 -0.42
CA LEU A 234 -9.59 11.87 -0.75
C LEU A 234 -9.23 12.79 0.42
N ALA A 235 -9.63 12.41 1.64
CA ALA A 235 -9.33 13.18 2.84
C ALA A 235 -7.82 13.24 3.12
N SER A 236 -7.11 12.12 3.04
CA SER A 236 -5.66 12.08 3.27
C SER A 236 -4.86 12.90 2.25
N SER A 237 -5.26 12.89 0.97
CA SER A 237 -4.69 13.77 -0.06
C SER A 237 -4.82 15.26 0.27
N THR A 238 -5.86 15.67 1.01
CA THR A 238 -6.03 17.07 1.43
C THR A 238 -5.27 17.44 2.71
N ASN A 239 -4.93 16.44 3.53
CA ASN A 239 -4.30 16.65 4.83
C ASN A 239 -2.77 16.71 4.75
N VAL A 240 -2.17 16.07 3.74
CA VAL A 240 -0.72 15.95 3.58
C VAL A 240 -0.05 17.31 3.43
N SER A 241 1.17 17.45 3.95
CA SER A 241 1.96 18.68 3.78
C SER A 241 2.35 18.89 2.32
N PRO A 242 2.61 20.14 1.89
CA PRO A 242 3.11 20.40 0.53
C PRO A 242 4.43 19.69 0.20
N ALA A 243 5.25 19.34 1.19
CA ALA A 243 6.53 18.67 0.97
C ALA A 243 6.36 17.20 0.56
N ASP A 244 5.33 16.54 1.08
CA ASP A 244 5.03 15.12 0.84
C ASP A 244 3.83 14.90 -0.08
N ALA A 245 3.22 15.98 -0.58
CA ALA A 245 2.05 15.91 -1.44
C ALA A 245 2.31 15.09 -2.72
N TRP A 246 1.31 14.27 -3.06
CA TRP A 246 1.21 13.54 -4.31
C TRP A 246 0.06 14.09 -5.16
N GLN A 247 0.12 13.85 -6.46
CA GLN A 247 -1.01 14.16 -7.36
C GLN A 247 -1.97 12.98 -7.47
N LYS A 248 -1.43 11.76 -7.36
CA LYS A 248 -2.16 10.50 -7.55
C LYS A 248 -2.06 9.63 -6.31
N GLN A 249 -3.12 8.88 -6.01
CA GLN A 249 -3.11 7.92 -4.92
C GLN A 249 -3.55 6.53 -5.41
N ILE A 250 -2.95 5.49 -4.82
CA ILE A 250 -3.34 4.10 -4.99
C ILE A 250 -4.09 3.65 -3.72
N LEU A 251 -5.24 3.01 -3.89
CA LEU A 251 -5.84 2.17 -2.86
C LEU A 251 -5.52 0.71 -3.16
N SER A 252 -4.60 0.12 -2.40
CA SER A 252 -4.26 -1.30 -2.46
C SER A 252 -5.21 -2.10 -1.58
N VAL A 253 -6.00 -2.96 -2.22
CA VAL A 253 -6.94 -3.87 -1.57
C VAL A 253 -6.33 -5.27 -1.55
N ILE A 254 -5.97 -5.76 -0.37
CA ILE A 254 -5.46 -7.12 -0.18
C ILE A 254 -6.66 -8.04 0.13
N ALA A 255 -7.00 -8.94 -0.80
CA ALA A 255 -8.21 -9.76 -0.78
C ALA A 255 -7.91 -11.20 -0.40
N GLN A 256 -8.60 -11.71 0.63
CA GLN A 256 -8.33 -13.03 1.24
C GLN A 256 -8.56 -14.21 0.29
N THR A 257 -9.47 -14.06 -0.66
CA THR A 257 -9.76 -15.09 -1.66
C THR A 257 -10.13 -14.42 -2.99
N PRO A 258 -10.16 -15.18 -4.10
CA PRO A 258 -10.72 -14.69 -5.37
C PRO A 258 -12.15 -14.16 -5.21
N ASP A 259 -13.01 -14.84 -4.44
CA ASP A 259 -14.36 -14.37 -4.17
C ASP A 259 -14.38 -13.00 -3.47
N HIS A 260 -13.44 -12.70 -2.57
CA HIS A 260 -13.35 -11.37 -1.95
C HIS A 260 -12.97 -10.30 -2.98
N ALA A 261 -12.02 -10.61 -3.87
CA ALA A 261 -11.62 -9.70 -4.94
C ALA A 261 -12.78 -9.41 -5.90
N ASP A 262 -13.53 -10.43 -6.32
CA ASP A 262 -14.70 -10.27 -7.19
C ASP A 262 -15.75 -9.34 -6.57
N ARG A 263 -15.94 -9.39 -5.25
CA ARG A 263 -16.91 -8.53 -4.54
C ARG A 263 -16.42 -7.10 -4.42
N ILE A 264 -15.11 -6.88 -4.31
CA ILE A 264 -14.53 -5.54 -4.37
C ILE A 264 -14.65 -4.96 -5.77
N ILE A 265 -14.43 -5.76 -6.82
CA ILE A 265 -14.58 -5.34 -8.21
C ILE A 265 -16.05 -4.99 -8.50
N GLU A 266 -17.00 -5.83 -8.08
CA GLU A 266 -18.43 -5.56 -8.18
C GLU A 266 -18.83 -4.30 -7.38
N ALA A 267 -18.26 -4.10 -6.18
CA ALA A 267 -18.45 -2.90 -5.40
C ALA A 267 -17.91 -1.66 -6.12
N TYR A 268 -16.74 -1.77 -6.77
CA TYR A 268 -16.12 -0.66 -7.50
C TYR A 268 -17.07 -0.15 -8.58
N ASP A 269 -17.74 -1.01 -9.34
CA ASP A 269 -18.70 -0.59 -10.36
C ASP A 269 -19.89 0.22 -9.79
N GLN A 270 -20.21 0.06 -8.50
CA GLN A 270 -21.29 0.77 -7.80
C GLN A 270 -20.84 2.04 -7.07
N VAL A 271 -19.53 2.30 -6.99
CA VAL A 271 -19.01 3.56 -6.46
C VAL A 271 -19.10 4.63 -7.55
N ASP A 272 -19.64 5.79 -7.20
CA ASP A 272 -19.80 6.92 -8.10
C ASP A 272 -18.45 7.54 -8.48
N ALA A 273 -18.43 8.28 -9.60
CA ALA A 273 -17.21 8.86 -10.13
C ALA A 273 -16.58 9.92 -9.20
N ALA A 274 -17.38 10.64 -8.38
CA ALA A 274 -16.83 11.64 -7.47
C ALA A 274 -16.08 10.98 -6.30
N THR A 275 -16.60 9.86 -5.79
CA THR A 275 -15.90 9.08 -4.76
C THR A 275 -14.66 8.37 -5.30
N LYS A 276 -14.70 7.85 -6.53
CA LYS A 276 -13.48 7.29 -7.18
C LYS A 276 -12.43 8.37 -7.45
N ALA A 277 -12.89 9.55 -7.85
CA ALA A 277 -12.07 10.65 -8.36
C ALA A 277 -11.07 10.12 -9.40
N ASP A 278 -9.77 10.32 -9.17
CA ASP A 278 -8.68 9.83 -9.97
C ASP A 278 -7.91 8.69 -9.27
N THR A 279 -8.47 8.04 -8.26
CA THR A 279 -7.77 6.99 -7.50
C THR A 279 -7.52 5.75 -8.38
N ILE A 280 -6.31 5.18 -8.29
CA ILE A 280 -6.03 3.84 -8.83
C ILE A 280 -6.38 2.82 -7.74
N VAL A 281 -7.21 1.83 -8.06
CA VAL A 281 -7.51 0.72 -7.15
C VAL A 281 -6.76 -0.52 -7.64
N VAL A 282 -5.97 -1.12 -6.77
CA VAL A 282 -5.26 -2.38 -7.07
C VAL A 282 -5.83 -3.46 -6.16
N VAL A 283 -6.50 -4.45 -6.73
CA VAL A 283 -7.05 -5.58 -5.99
C VAL A 283 -6.10 -6.76 -6.11
N THR A 284 -5.51 -7.18 -4.99
CA THR A 284 -4.51 -8.23 -4.94
C THR A 284 -5.04 -9.41 -4.14
N VAL A 285 -5.20 -10.56 -4.80
CA VAL A 285 -5.51 -11.82 -4.11
C VAL A 285 -4.22 -12.42 -3.56
N THR A 286 -4.21 -12.89 -2.32
CA THR A 286 -3.14 -13.76 -1.82
C THR A 286 -3.61 -15.21 -1.80
N GLU A 287 -2.70 -16.15 -2.05
CA GLU A 287 -2.97 -17.59 -1.92
C GLU A 287 -1.84 -18.28 -1.16
N GLY A 288 -2.11 -19.48 -0.63
CA GLY A 288 -1.12 -20.30 0.07
C GLY A 288 -1.02 -19.98 1.55
N THR A 289 0.20 -19.80 2.07
CA THR A 289 0.46 -19.50 3.49
C THR A 289 0.33 -18.01 3.75
N ASP A 290 -0.87 -17.46 3.66
CA ASP A 290 -1.13 -16.00 3.67
C ASP A 290 -1.89 -15.50 4.91
N ARG A 291 -2.30 -16.41 5.81
CA ARG A 291 -3.06 -16.10 7.03
C ARG A 291 -2.48 -14.93 7.83
N PHE A 292 -1.15 -14.85 7.92
CA PHE A 292 -0.45 -13.82 8.69
C PHE A 292 -0.72 -12.40 8.18
N ILE A 293 -1.02 -12.24 6.88
CA ILE A 293 -1.39 -10.96 6.25
C ILE A 293 -2.71 -10.42 6.82
N TYR A 294 -3.66 -11.31 7.13
CA TYR A 294 -5.01 -10.95 7.56
C TYR A 294 -5.20 -10.92 9.07
N TYR A 295 -4.48 -11.77 9.79
CA TYR A 295 -4.71 -12.01 11.22
C TYR A 295 -3.50 -11.67 12.10
N ASN A 296 -2.41 -11.16 11.53
CA ASN A 296 -1.16 -10.80 12.23
C ASN A 296 -0.62 -11.92 13.12
N ASN A 297 -0.81 -13.16 12.69
CA ASN A 297 -0.34 -14.36 13.38
C ASN A 297 0.54 -15.14 12.40
N PRO A 298 1.87 -14.93 12.41
CA PRO A 298 2.80 -15.69 11.60
C PRO A 298 2.80 -17.18 11.98
#